data_AF-A0A2N4T3H5-F1
#
_entry.id   AF-A0A2N4T3H5-F1
#
_cell.length_a   1.000
_cell.length_b   1.000
_cell.length_c   1.000
_cell.angle_alpha   90.00
_cell.angle_beta   90.00
_cell.angle_gamma   90.00
#
_symmetry.space_group_name_H-M   'P 1'
#
loop_
_entity.id
_entity.type
_entity.pdbx_description
1 polymer ?
#
loop_
_entity_poly.entity_id
_entity_poly.type
_entity_poly.pdbx_seq_one_letter_code
_entity_poly.pdbx_strand_id
1 'polypeptide(L)'
;MRVLHEAGYVNLAPAGEHSYAFGGMVGSPDHVLASPAAAGTVTGSDIWEINAHESVGLECSRHHHNVTGLYTADPYRASDHNPEIVGLRLGAAEDTVPSRPQKPGRGSAAQHPGQGAPGQGVRERGSDRVHHVLERLFGRPSGPVATPAPGRLPHGP
;
A
#
# COMPACT_ATOMS: atom_id res chain seq x y z
N MET A 1 -20.46 -11.52 3.37
CA MET A 1 -20.16 -10.70 4.55
C MET A 1 -21.16 -10.77 5.71
N ARG A 2 -22.42 -11.17 5.51
CA ARG A 2 -23.46 -11.17 6.55
C ARG A 2 -23.08 -11.84 7.89
N VAL A 3 -22.52 -13.06 7.86
CA VAL A 3 -22.16 -13.81 9.07
C VAL A 3 -21.14 -13.07 9.94
N LEU A 4 -20.16 -12.41 9.32
CA LEU A 4 -19.10 -11.69 10.06
C LEU A 4 -19.65 -10.40 10.68
N HIS A 5 -20.54 -9.70 9.98
CA HIS A 5 -21.24 -8.54 10.54
C HIS A 5 -22.16 -8.93 11.70
N GLU A 6 -22.90 -10.04 11.57
CA GLU A 6 -23.73 -10.58 12.67
C GLU A 6 -22.89 -11.00 13.87
N ALA A 7 -21.65 -11.44 13.65
CA ALA A 7 -20.67 -11.72 14.71
C ALA A 7 -19.97 -10.46 15.26
N GLY A 8 -20.36 -9.26 14.82
CA GLY A 8 -19.84 -7.99 15.33
C GLY A 8 -18.55 -7.50 14.67
N TYR A 9 -18.11 -8.09 13.56
CA TYR A 9 -16.97 -7.57 12.81
C TYR A 9 -17.38 -6.34 11.99
N VAL A 10 -16.55 -5.30 12.06
CA VAL A 10 -16.75 -4.04 11.34
C VAL A 10 -15.87 -3.99 10.09
N ASN A 11 -16.43 -3.52 8.98
CA ASN A 11 -15.66 -3.25 7.76
C ASN A 11 -14.87 -1.97 7.95
N LEU A 12 -13.57 -2.00 7.67
CA LEU A 12 -12.69 -0.84 7.76
C LEU A 12 -12.63 -0.03 6.46
N ALA A 13 -13.14 -0.55 5.34
CA ALA A 13 -13.09 0.17 4.08
C ALA A 13 -13.90 1.49 4.17
N PRO A 14 -13.36 2.62 3.67
CA PRO A 14 -14.07 3.90 3.64
C PRO A 14 -15.33 3.80 2.76
N ALA A 15 -16.40 4.48 3.19
CA ALA A 15 -17.67 4.47 2.47
C ALA A 15 -17.56 5.26 1.15
N GLY A 16 -18.05 4.66 0.05
CA GLY A 16 -18.10 5.31 -1.26
C GLY A 16 -16.82 5.24 -2.08
N GLU A 17 -15.80 4.52 -1.60
CA GLU A 17 -14.57 4.26 -2.34
C GLU A 17 -14.52 2.81 -2.84
N HIS A 18 -13.76 2.60 -3.92
CA HIS A 18 -13.70 1.32 -4.63
C HIS A 18 -12.24 0.92 -4.86
N SER A 19 -11.93 -0.36 -4.69
CA SER A 19 -10.58 -0.86 -4.92
C SER A 19 -10.37 -1.50 -6.29
N TYR A 20 -11.43 -1.77 -7.05
CA TYR A 20 -11.35 -2.62 -8.22
C TYR A 20 -12.32 -2.18 -9.33
N ALA A 21 -11.91 -2.37 -10.59
CA ALA A 21 -12.73 -2.16 -11.76
C ALA A 21 -12.76 -3.41 -12.65
N PHE A 22 -13.96 -3.86 -13.02
CA PHE A 22 -14.15 -5.02 -13.89
C PHE A 22 -15.42 -4.89 -14.73
N GLY A 23 -15.30 -5.15 -16.04
CA GLY A 23 -16.44 -5.16 -16.95
C GLY A 23 -17.21 -3.83 -17.02
N GLY A 24 -16.53 -2.70 -16.79
CA GLY A 24 -17.15 -1.37 -16.74
C GLY A 24 -17.86 -1.05 -15.41
N MET A 25 -17.75 -1.92 -14.41
CA MET A 25 -18.26 -1.70 -13.05
C MET A 25 -17.10 -1.49 -12.08
N VAL A 26 -17.38 -0.81 -10.96
CA VAL A 26 -16.43 -0.62 -9.85
C VAL A 26 -16.96 -1.27 -8.58
N GLY A 27 -16.06 -1.76 -7.73
CA GLY A 27 -16.39 -2.38 -6.46
C GLY A 27 -15.16 -2.63 -5.60
N SER A 28 -15.35 -3.30 -4.47
CA SER A 28 -14.28 -3.68 -3.54
C SER A 28 -14.45 -5.13 -3.12
N PRO A 29 -13.80 -6.09 -3.79
CA PRO A 29 -13.85 -7.50 -3.40
C PRO A 29 -12.95 -7.81 -2.18
N ASP A 30 -11.90 -7.01 -1.97
CA ASP A 30 -11.03 -7.10 -0.81
C ASP A 30 -11.61 -6.29 0.36
N HIS A 31 -11.48 -6.85 1.55
CA HIS A 31 -12.03 -6.26 2.76
C HIS A 31 -11.12 -6.50 3.94
N VAL A 32 -10.86 -5.45 4.72
CA VAL A 32 -10.35 -5.60 6.09
C VAL A 32 -11.52 -5.52 7.08
N LEU A 33 -11.65 -6.57 7.89
CA LEU A 33 -12.65 -6.64 8.95
C LEU A 33 -11.98 -6.67 10.33
N ALA A 34 -12.39 -5.76 11.20
CA ALA A 34 -11.94 -5.74 12.59
C ALA A 34 -12.97 -6.38 13.52
N SER A 35 -12.52 -7.28 14.40
CA SER A 35 -13.33 -7.69 15.55
C SER A 35 -13.56 -6.49 16.48
N PRO A 36 -14.54 -6.54 17.40
CA PRO A 36 -14.78 -5.43 18.34
C PRO A 36 -13.53 -4.99 19.12
N ALA A 37 -12.69 -5.95 19.54
CA ALA A 37 -11.44 -5.64 20.23
C ALA A 37 -10.40 -4.98 19.31
N ALA A 38 -10.25 -5.48 18.07
CA ALA A 38 -9.33 -4.92 17.10
C ALA A 38 -9.77 -3.52 16.63
N ALA A 39 -11.07 -3.27 16.51
CA ALA A 39 -11.59 -1.95 16.15
C ALA A 39 -11.14 -0.86 17.13
N GLY A 40 -10.94 -1.21 18.41
CA GLY A 40 -10.40 -0.30 19.42
C GLY A 40 -8.93 0.08 19.23
N THR A 41 -8.18 -0.63 18.40
CA THR A 41 -6.77 -0.33 18.09
C THR A 41 -6.59 0.36 16.73
N VAL A 42 -7.64 0.42 15.91
CA VAL A 42 -7.59 1.09 14.59
C VAL A 42 -7.51 2.61 14.79
N THR A 43 -6.48 3.24 14.21
CA THR A 43 -6.33 4.70 14.20
C THR A 43 -6.95 5.34 12.97
N GLY A 44 -7.20 4.55 11.94
CA GLY A 44 -7.98 4.90 10.75
C GLY A 44 -7.71 3.92 9.62
N SER A 45 -8.41 4.12 8.51
CA SER A 45 -8.26 3.34 7.29
C SER A 45 -8.56 4.19 6.06
N ASP A 46 -7.98 3.83 4.93
CA ASP A 46 -8.19 4.50 3.64
C ASP A 46 -7.83 3.56 2.48
N ILE A 47 -8.24 3.90 1.25
CA ILE A 47 -7.79 3.20 0.04
C ILE A 47 -6.62 3.97 -0.57
N TRP A 48 -5.49 3.30 -0.74
CA TRP A 48 -4.38 3.88 -1.50
C TRP A 48 -4.66 3.78 -3.00
N GLU A 49 -5.12 4.89 -3.58
CA GLU A 49 -5.33 5.01 -5.02
C GLU A 49 -4.02 4.91 -5.80
N ILE A 50 -3.77 3.74 -6.36
CA ILE A 50 -2.69 3.46 -7.32
C ILE A 50 -3.22 3.45 -8.76
N ASN A 51 -4.39 4.04 -8.98
CA ASN A 51 -5.10 4.09 -10.24
C ASN A 51 -5.54 2.71 -10.78
N ALA A 52 -5.83 1.74 -9.91
CA ALA A 52 -6.21 0.38 -10.33
C ALA A 52 -7.36 0.32 -11.38
N HIS A 53 -8.18 1.37 -11.44
CA HIS A 53 -9.28 1.55 -12.37
C HIS A 53 -8.90 1.95 -13.81
N GLU A 54 -7.63 2.24 -14.10
CA GLU A 54 -7.18 2.59 -15.45
C GLU A 54 -7.10 1.36 -16.39
N SER A 55 -6.72 1.58 -17.66
CA SER A 55 -6.61 0.54 -18.69
C SER A 55 -5.73 -0.64 -18.27
N VAL A 56 -6.25 -1.85 -18.43
CA VAL A 56 -5.59 -3.11 -18.07
C VAL A 56 -4.23 -3.33 -18.76
N GLY A 57 -3.94 -2.58 -19.84
CA GLY A 57 -2.65 -2.59 -20.53
C GLY A 57 -1.47 -2.02 -19.73
N LEU A 58 -1.74 -1.24 -18.68
CA LEU A 58 -0.73 -0.65 -17.79
C LEU A 58 -0.35 -1.55 -16.61
N GLU A 59 -1.08 -2.66 -16.39
CA GLU A 59 -0.88 -3.55 -15.24
C GLU A 59 0.48 -4.27 -15.26
N CYS A 60 1.06 -4.47 -14.08
CA CYS A 60 2.33 -5.19 -13.93
C CYS A 60 2.27 -6.62 -14.48
N SER A 61 1.13 -7.29 -14.32
CA SER A 61 0.90 -8.65 -14.82
C SER A 61 0.89 -8.74 -16.35
N ARG A 62 0.73 -7.60 -17.04
CA ARG A 62 0.74 -7.50 -18.50
C ARG A 62 2.03 -6.89 -19.06
N HIS A 63 3.10 -6.84 -18.27
CA HIS A 63 4.40 -6.46 -18.78
C HIS A 63 4.82 -7.39 -19.93
N HIS A 64 5.15 -6.82 -21.09
CA HIS A 64 5.44 -7.52 -22.37
C HIS A 64 4.25 -8.17 -23.09
N HIS A 65 3.00 -7.87 -22.73
CA HIS A 65 1.83 -8.37 -23.46
C HIS A 65 1.44 -7.49 -24.67
N ASN A 66 2.09 -6.35 -24.86
CA ASN A 66 1.81 -5.39 -25.93
C ASN A 66 3.09 -5.10 -26.75
N VAL A 67 2.93 -4.71 -28.02
CA VAL A 67 4.04 -4.25 -28.87
C VAL A 67 4.72 -3.02 -28.25
N THR A 68 3.92 -2.15 -27.64
CA THR A 68 4.40 -0.99 -26.88
C THR A 68 4.55 -1.37 -25.40
N GLY A 69 5.69 -1.05 -24.78
CA GLY A 69 5.87 -1.15 -23.35
C GLY A 69 5.05 -0.09 -22.63
N LEU A 70 3.92 -0.50 -22.04
CA LEU A 70 2.99 0.41 -21.34
C LEU A 70 3.20 0.42 -19.82
N TYR A 71 3.75 -0.64 -19.25
CA TYR A 71 4.05 -0.73 -17.82
C TYR A 71 5.26 0.13 -17.43
N THR A 72 5.14 0.81 -16.29
CA THR A 72 6.23 1.52 -15.59
C THR A 72 6.44 0.89 -14.21
N ALA A 73 7.71 0.78 -13.78
CA ALA A 73 8.05 0.22 -12.47
C ALA A 73 7.89 1.25 -11.34
N ASP A 74 6.68 1.79 -11.21
CA ASP A 74 6.27 2.69 -10.15
C ASP A 74 5.00 2.15 -9.45
N PRO A 75 4.49 2.79 -8.38
CA PRO A 75 3.35 2.26 -7.65
C PRO A 75 2.05 2.25 -8.46
N TYR A 76 1.90 3.11 -9.47
CA TYR A 76 0.66 3.17 -10.26
C TYR A 76 0.53 1.90 -11.08
N ARG A 77 -0.65 1.27 -11.03
CA ARG A 77 -0.93 0.01 -11.74
C ARG A 77 0.01 -1.14 -11.39
N ALA A 78 0.68 -1.06 -10.24
CA ALA A 78 1.43 -2.17 -9.67
C ALA A 78 0.53 -3.36 -9.33
N SER A 79 -0.78 -3.14 -9.19
CA SER A 79 -1.85 -4.14 -9.06
C SER A 79 -3.09 -3.68 -9.85
N ASP A 80 -3.96 -4.64 -10.17
CA ASP A 80 -5.33 -4.44 -10.62
C ASP A 80 -6.29 -4.04 -9.48
N HIS A 81 -5.81 -4.00 -8.23
CA HIS A 81 -6.56 -3.54 -7.05
C HIS A 81 -5.86 -2.38 -6.35
N ASN A 82 -6.61 -1.40 -5.84
CA ASN A 82 -6.12 -0.39 -4.91
C ASN A 82 -6.00 -0.99 -3.50
N PRO A 83 -4.83 -0.92 -2.85
CA PRO A 83 -4.66 -1.44 -1.50
C PRO A 83 -5.51 -0.72 -0.45
N GLU A 84 -6.03 -1.47 0.53
CA GLU A 84 -6.57 -0.88 1.77
C GLU A 84 -5.44 -0.66 2.78
N ILE A 85 -5.32 0.55 3.29
CA ILE A 85 -4.33 0.94 4.31
C ILE A 85 -5.03 1.08 5.64
N VAL A 86 -4.52 0.41 6.68
CA VAL A 86 -5.07 0.45 8.03
C VAL A 86 -3.98 0.87 9.02
N GLY A 87 -4.24 1.93 9.76
CA GLY A 87 -3.40 2.36 10.88
C GLY A 87 -3.79 1.63 12.15
N LEU A 88 -2.80 1.12 12.88
CA LEU A 88 -3.00 0.43 14.17
C LEU A 88 -2.15 1.09 15.27
N ARG A 89 -2.75 1.28 16.44
CA ARG A 89 -2.07 1.64 17.69
C ARG A 89 -2.14 0.45 18.63
N LEU A 90 -1.09 -0.35 18.63
CA LEU A 90 -0.95 -1.50 19.51
C LEU A 90 -0.26 -1.06 20.80
N GLY A 91 -0.78 -1.51 21.95
CA GLY A 91 -0.02 -1.47 23.19
C GLY A 91 1.20 -2.39 23.10
N ALA A 92 2.18 -2.21 23.99
CA ALA A 92 3.25 -3.20 24.13
C ALA A 92 2.61 -4.56 24.45
N ALA A 93 2.86 -5.56 23.62
CA ALA A 93 2.51 -6.92 23.97
C ALA A 93 3.27 -7.27 25.26
N GLU A 94 2.60 -7.84 26.27
CA GLU A 94 3.33 -8.64 27.24
C GLU A 94 4.02 -9.74 26.43
N ASP A 95 5.35 -9.72 26.39
CA ASP A 95 6.22 -10.77 25.83
C ASP A 95 6.04 -12.06 26.65
N THR A 96 4.85 -12.66 26.60
CA THR A 96 4.69 -14.07 26.94
C THR A 96 5.21 -14.84 25.75
N VAL A 97 6.54 -14.96 25.65
CA VAL A 97 7.19 -15.87 24.74
C VAL A 97 6.76 -17.28 25.14
N PRO A 98 5.90 -18.01 24.38
CA PRO A 98 5.76 -19.42 24.62
C PRO A 98 7.14 -20.04 24.34
N SER A 99 7.75 -20.65 25.35
CA SER A 99 9.07 -21.26 25.23
C SER A 99 9.09 -22.24 24.05
N ARG A 100 9.77 -21.84 22.97
CA ARG A 100 9.95 -22.66 21.76
C ARG A 100 10.80 -23.89 22.12
N PRO A 101 10.40 -25.12 21.75
CA PRO A 101 11.31 -26.26 21.74
C PRO A 101 12.45 -25.97 20.75
N GLN A 102 13.70 -25.98 21.20
CA GLN A 102 14.86 -25.76 20.33
C GLN A 102 14.98 -26.89 19.29
N LYS A 103 15.12 -26.52 18.01
CA LYS A 103 15.59 -27.41 16.94
C LYS A 103 16.94 -26.90 16.40
N PRO A 104 17.92 -27.76 16.10
CA PRO A 104 19.28 -27.33 15.76
C PRO A 104 19.44 -26.94 14.28
N GLY A 105 20.30 -25.95 14.01
CA GLY A 105 21.16 -25.90 12.82
C GLY A 105 20.79 -24.94 11.68
N ARG A 106 21.73 -24.03 11.36
CA ARG A 106 21.71 -22.88 10.41
C ARG A 106 21.54 -23.19 8.91
N GLY A 107 21.01 -22.19 8.17
CA GLY A 107 21.25 -21.95 6.74
C GLY A 107 21.00 -20.48 6.36
N SER A 108 21.90 -19.86 5.57
CA SER A 108 22.06 -18.40 5.34
C SER A 108 21.07 -17.77 4.35
N ALA A 109 20.82 -16.46 4.52
CA ALA A 109 20.01 -15.58 3.69
C ALA A 109 20.67 -15.23 2.33
N ALA A 110 19.83 -14.95 1.31
CA ALA A 110 20.21 -14.34 0.04
C ALA A 110 19.49 -12.99 -0.14
N GLN A 111 20.23 -12.01 -0.65
CA GLN A 111 19.87 -10.59 -0.86
C GLN A 111 19.19 -10.36 -2.22
N HIS A 112 18.32 -9.36 -2.34
CA HIS A 112 17.74 -8.88 -3.60
C HIS A 112 18.14 -7.40 -3.86
N PRO A 113 18.73 -7.05 -5.03
CA PRO A 113 18.97 -5.66 -5.43
C PRO A 113 18.10 -5.23 -6.63
N GLY A 114 17.77 -3.93 -6.71
CA GLY A 114 17.26 -3.33 -7.95
C GLY A 114 16.59 -1.97 -7.79
N GLN A 115 17.35 -0.89 -7.97
CA GLN A 115 16.90 0.50 -8.09
C GLN A 115 16.71 0.86 -9.56
N GLY A 116 15.63 1.56 -9.93
CA GLY A 116 15.40 2.11 -11.28
C GLY A 116 14.62 3.43 -11.22
N ALA A 117 14.99 4.40 -12.05
CA ALA A 117 14.46 5.78 -12.05
C ALA A 117 13.12 5.90 -12.83
N PRO A 118 12.20 6.82 -12.45
CA PRO A 118 10.87 6.88 -13.04
C PRO A 118 10.78 7.73 -14.33
N GLY A 119 10.06 7.21 -15.33
CA GLY A 119 9.65 7.89 -16.56
C GLY A 119 8.45 8.82 -16.36
N GLN A 120 8.29 9.78 -17.26
CA GLN A 120 7.29 10.85 -17.18
C GLN A 120 5.95 10.45 -17.83
N GLY A 121 5.04 9.89 -17.04
CA GLY A 121 3.61 9.85 -17.33
C GLY A 121 2.89 11.04 -16.69
N VAL A 122 1.80 11.51 -17.30
CA VAL A 122 1.00 12.66 -16.81
C VAL A 122 0.51 12.39 -15.39
N ARG A 123 1.03 13.17 -14.44
CA ARG A 123 0.81 13.03 -13.00
C ARG A 123 -0.51 13.70 -12.62
N GLU A 124 -1.62 13.00 -12.69
CA GLU A 124 -2.80 13.45 -11.95
C GLU A 124 -2.62 13.12 -10.47
N ARG A 125 -2.48 14.18 -9.65
CA ARG A 125 -2.91 14.38 -8.23
C ARG A 125 -3.06 13.18 -7.26
N GLY A 126 -2.38 12.06 -7.45
CA GLY A 126 -2.37 10.94 -6.50
C GLY A 126 -1.40 11.15 -5.32
N SER A 127 -0.26 11.81 -5.59
CA SER A 127 0.80 12.05 -4.60
C SER A 127 0.35 12.90 -3.41
N ASP A 128 -0.58 13.84 -3.63
CA ASP A 128 -1.08 14.72 -2.57
C ASP A 128 -1.99 13.97 -1.58
N ARG A 129 -2.65 12.89 -2.03
CA ARG A 129 -3.48 12.05 -1.16
C ARG A 129 -2.66 11.09 -0.33
N VAL A 130 -1.56 10.51 -0.83
CA VAL A 130 -0.72 9.58 -0.04
C VAL A 130 -0.16 10.26 1.20
N HIS A 131 0.38 11.46 1.04
CA HIS A 131 0.79 12.25 2.20
C HIS A 131 -0.41 12.56 3.10
N HIS A 132 -1.56 12.97 2.55
CA HIS A 132 -2.74 13.26 3.37
C HIS A 132 -3.30 12.04 4.13
N VAL A 133 -3.24 10.83 3.55
CA VAL A 133 -3.65 9.58 4.18
C VAL A 133 -2.68 9.22 5.29
N LEU A 134 -1.37 9.21 5.02
CA LEU A 134 -0.37 8.91 6.04
C LEU A 134 -0.38 9.93 7.19
N GLU A 135 -0.57 11.22 6.87
CA GLU A 135 -0.70 12.31 7.83
C GLU A 135 -1.96 12.19 8.70
N ARG A 136 -3.08 11.75 8.10
CA ARG A 136 -4.34 11.52 8.82
C ARG A 136 -4.31 10.24 9.67
N LEU A 137 -3.58 9.21 9.23
CA LEU A 137 -3.49 7.90 9.90
C LEU A 137 -2.40 7.81 10.97
N PHE A 138 -1.27 8.51 10.79
CA PHE A 138 -0.08 8.41 11.64
C PHE A 138 0.33 9.75 12.29
N GLY A 139 -0.29 10.87 11.91
CA GLY A 139 0.07 12.22 12.36
C GLY A 139 1.33 12.77 11.66
N ARG A 140 1.50 14.10 11.67
CA ARG A 140 2.70 14.77 11.14
C ARG A 140 3.95 14.21 11.82
N PRO A 141 4.97 13.77 11.08
CA PRO A 141 6.26 13.51 11.70
C PRO A 141 6.77 14.82 12.29
N SER A 142 6.96 14.84 13.62
CA SER A 142 7.58 15.94 14.34
C SER A 142 9.07 15.97 14.02
N GLY A 143 9.44 16.47 12.84
CA GLY A 143 10.83 16.58 12.41
C GLY A 143 10.96 17.36 11.10
N PRO A 144 12.09 18.05 10.86
CA PRO A 144 12.28 18.80 9.63
C PRO A 144 12.28 17.83 8.44
N VAL A 145 11.43 18.14 7.44
CA VAL A 145 11.53 17.54 6.11
C VAL A 145 12.93 17.87 5.58
N ALA A 146 13.78 16.85 5.45
CA ALA A 146 15.09 17.01 4.84
C ALA A 146 14.87 17.51 3.40
N THR A 147 15.17 18.79 3.18
CA THR A 147 15.20 19.36 1.82
C THR A 147 16.35 18.69 1.09
N PRO A 148 16.14 18.03 -0.06
CA PRO A 148 17.26 17.53 -0.84
C PRO A 148 18.13 18.72 -1.27
N ALA A 149 19.42 18.66 -0.98
CA ALA A 149 20.37 19.67 -1.42
C ALA A 149 20.34 19.78 -2.95
N PRO A 150 20.41 20.99 -3.53
CA PRO A 150 20.47 21.14 -4.97
C PRO A 150 21.71 20.41 -5.51
N GLY A 151 21.48 19.43 -6.39
CA GLY A 151 22.53 18.65 -7.02
C GLY A 151 23.51 19.56 -7.77
N ARG A 152 24.78 19.47 -7.40
CA ARG A 152 25.88 20.10 -8.13
C ARG A 152 26.04 19.38 -9.46
N LEU A 153 25.76 20.08 -10.57
CA LEU A 153 26.06 19.58 -11.91
C LEU A 153 27.58 19.31 -12.02
N PRO A 154 28.02 18.15 -12.53
CA PRO A 154 29.42 17.97 -12.90
C PRO A 154 29.71 18.77 -14.17
N HIS A 155 30.64 19.72 -14.06
CA HIS A 155 31.38 20.23 -15.22
C HIS A 155 32.21 19.08 -15.79
N GLY A 156 32.01 18.78 -17.06
CA GLY A 156 32.81 17.77 -17.78
C GLY A 156 34.25 18.24 -18.03
N PRO A 157 35.05 17.38 -18.67
CA PRO A 157 35.95 17.78 -19.74
C PRO A 157 35.27 17.67 -21.12
#